data_AF-A0A7W9Q5Z6-F1
#
_entry.id   AF-A0A7W9Q5Z6-F1
#
_cell.length_a   1.000
_cell.length_b   1.000
_cell.length_c   1.000
_cell.angle_alpha   90.00
_cell.angle_beta   90.00
_cell.angle_gamma   90.00
#
_symmetry.space_group_name_H-M   'P 1'
#
loop_
_entity.id
_entity.type
_entity.pdbx_description
1 polymer ?
#
loop_
_entity_poly.entity_id
_entity_poly.type
_entity_poly.pdbx_seq_one_letter_code
_entity_poly.pdbx_strand_id
1 'polypeptide(L)'
;MASTRTARILAAVAALPLAIVFLGGVAQADSVPIAAGHSHAESNEPAPALIGSGVGGLNLGNPSTKQQVTTGSGATNNTNDASIVGSGLAPISQYNTNVSFGPLW
;
A
#
# COMPACT_ATOMS: atom_id res chain seq x y z
N MET A 1 -52.53 9.71 15.62
CA MET A 1 -51.09 9.97 15.87
C MET A 1 -50.20 8.73 15.93
N ALA A 2 -50.73 7.50 15.96
CA ALA A 2 -49.92 6.27 16.02
C ALA A 2 -49.37 5.80 14.65
N SER A 3 -50.18 5.89 13.58
CA SER A 3 -49.81 5.44 12.22
C SER A 3 -48.56 6.13 11.66
N THR A 4 -48.41 7.43 11.90
CA THR A 4 -47.25 8.22 11.44
C THR A 4 -45.96 7.83 12.18
N ARG A 5 -46.05 7.38 13.44
CA ARG A 5 -44.88 6.88 14.18
C ARG A 5 -44.41 5.55 13.61
N THR A 6 -45.34 4.64 13.32
CA THR A 6 -45.01 3.34 12.74
C THR A 6 -44.39 3.48 11.34
N ALA A 7 -44.96 4.34 10.49
CA ALA A 7 -44.42 4.59 9.14
C ALA A 7 -42.99 5.16 9.17
N ARG A 8 -42.70 6.07 10.11
CA ARG A 8 -41.35 6.64 10.29
C ARG A 8 -40.33 5.61 10.77
N ILE A 9 -40.74 4.69 11.65
CA ILE A 9 -39.87 3.60 12.13
C ILE A 9 -39.55 2.64 10.99
N LEU A 10 -40.53 2.22 10.21
CA LEU A 10 -40.27 1.35 9.05
C LEU A 10 -39.36 2.03 8.02
N ALA A 11 -39.56 3.32 7.76
CA ALA A 11 -38.70 4.07 6.86
C ALA A 11 -37.24 4.14 7.37
N ALA A 12 -37.03 4.31 8.68
CA ALA A 12 -35.69 4.30 9.27
C ALA A 12 -35.04 2.91 9.19
N VAL A 13 -35.80 1.83 9.40
CA VAL A 13 -35.31 0.45 9.26
C VAL A 13 -34.98 0.12 7.81
N ALA A 14 -35.77 0.60 6.85
CA ALA A 14 -35.51 0.41 5.42
C ALA A 14 -34.27 1.18 4.93
N ALA A 15 -33.88 2.27 5.60
CA ALA A 15 -32.71 3.07 5.26
C ALA A 15 -31.39 2.53 5.86
N LEU A 16 -31.45 1.62 6.83
CA LEU A 16 -30.26 1.03 7.48
C LEU A 16 -29.28 0.35 6.50
N PRO A 17 -29.73 -0.47 5.52
CA PRO A 17 -28.83 -1.08 4.54
C PRO A 17 -28.10 -0.03 3.70
N LEU A 18 -28.81 1.02 3.29
CA LEU A 18 -28.26 2.14 2.54
C LEU A 18 -27.23 2.92 3.37
N ALA A 19 -27.52 3.13 4.65
CA ALA A 19 -26.60 3.78 5.58
C ALA A 19 -25.33 2.95 5.81
N ILE A 20 -25.43 1.63 5.88
CA ILE A 20 -24.26 0.74 5.98
C ILE A 20 -23.39 0.83 4.73
N VAL A 21 -23.97 0.92 3.53
CA VAL A 21 -23.19 1.06 2.29
C VAL A 21 -22.50 2.42 2.20
N PHE A 22 -23.18 3.51 2.56
CA PHE A 22 -22.61 4.86 2.46
C PHE A 22 -21.69 5.26 3.62
N LEU A 23 -21.94 4.76 4.84
CA LEU A 23 -21.15 5.11 6.03
C LEU A 23 -20.23 3.98 6.50
N GLY A 24 -20.46 2.74 6.06
CA GLY A 24 -19.64 1.58 6.41
C GLY A 24 -18.47 1.34 5.44
N GLY A 25 -18.20 2.27 4.53
CA GLY A 25 -17.02 2.22 3.67
C GLY A 25 -15.74 2.24 4.51
N VAL A 26 -15.17 1.06 4.74
CA VAL A 26 -13.78 0.94 5.17
C VAL A 26 -12.91 1.20 3.94
N ALA A 27 -12.07 2.22 3.99
CA ALA A 27 -10.91 2.26 3.10
C ALA A 27 -9.97 1.15 3.58
N GLN A 28 -10.26 -0.10 3.22
CA GLN A 28 -9.34 -1.20 3.49
C GLN A 28 -8.19 -1.03 2.50
N ALA A 29 -7.11 -0.41 3.00
CA ALA A 29 -5.86 -0.35 2.30
C ALA A 29 -5.22 -1.73 2.42
N ASP A 30 -5.63 -2.65 1.54
CA ASP A 30 -5.18 -4.02 1.60
C ASP A 30 -3.66 -4.09 1.33
N SER A 31 -2.97 -4.63 2.31
CA SER A 31 -1.52 -4.75 2.38
C SER A 31 -1.14 -6.12 2.93
N VAL A 32 -2.03 -7.12 2.81
CA VAL A 32 -1.81 -8.44 3.37
C VAL A 32 -2.35 -9.47 2.39
N PRO A 33 -1.61 -10.55 2.08
CA PRO A 33 -2.22 -11.68 1.39
C PRO A 33 -3.23 -12.27 2.39
N ILE A 34 -4.53 -11.99 2.20
CA ILE A 34 -5.58 -12.70 2.94
C ILE A 34 -5.47 -14.17 2.55
N ALA A 35 -4.83 -14.94 3.43
CA ALA A 35 -4.97 -16.38 3.48
C ALA A 35 -6.40 -16.69 3.92
N ALA A 36 -7.34 -16.63 2.98
CA ALA A 36 -8.68 -17.14 3.17
C ALA A 36 -8.61 -18.67 3.22
N GLY A 37 -8.37 -19.21 4.42
CA GLY A 37 -8.67 -20.59 4.75
C GLY A 37 -7.74 -21.64 4.13
N HIS A 38 -7.13 -22.40 5.03
CA HIS A 38 -6.56 -23.73 4.81
C HIS A 38 -5.10 -23.77 4.32
N SER A 39 -4.37 -24.71 4.93
CA SER A 39 -2.95 -25.03 4.80
C SER A 39 -1.95 -23.97 5.32
N HIS A 40 -1.36 -24.31 6.47
CA HIS A 40 0.03 -23.96 6.79
C HIS A 40 0.95 -24.54 5.70
N ALA A 41 1.03 -23.87 4.56
CA ALA A 41 2.05 -24.10 3.53
C ALA A 41 2.10 -22.83 2.67
N GLU A 42 3.19 -22.09 2.82
CA GLU A 42 3.69 -21.11 1.85
C GLU A 42 2.84 -19.85 1.60
N SER A 43 2.88 -18.90 2.55
CA SER A 43 2.69 -17.48 2.22
C SER A 43 4.00 -16.73 2.45
N ASN A 44 5.00 -16.97 1.61
CA ASN A 44 6.14 -16.07 1.46
C ASN A 44 5.80 -14.99 0.40
N GLU A 45 4.56 -14.48 0.44
CA GLU A 45 4.10 -13.45 -0.46
C GLU A 45 4.34 -12.10 0.21
N PRO A 46 5.30 -11.31 -0.30
CA PRO A 46 5.39 -9.92 0.11
C PRO A 46 4.11 -9.22 -0.31
N ALA A 47 3.47 -8.50 0.62
CA ALA A 47 2.42 -7.55 0.31
C ALA A 47 2.98 -6.12 0.34
N PRO A 48 3.63 -5.66 -0.74
CA PRO A 48 4.15 -4.31 -0.84
C PRO A 48 2.99 -3.33 -1.01
N ALA A 49 2.34 -2.88 0.07
CA ALA A 49 1.43 -1.75 -0.02
C ALA A 49 2.18 -0.43 0.17
N LEU A 50 2.14 0.42 -0.84
CA LEU A 50 2.58 1.80 -0.75
C LEU A 50 1.34 2.70 -0.78
N ILE A 51 0.78 2.93 0.41
CA ILE A 51 -0.41 3.77 0.60
C ILE A 51 0.07 5.16 1.03
N GLY A 52 -0.36 6.20 0.32
CA GLY A 52 0.00 7.59 0.67
C GLY A 52 1.35 8.06 0.14
N SER A 53 1.84 7.54 -1.00
CA SER A 53 3.09 8.01 -1.64
C SER A 53 3.03 9.40 -2.29
N GLY A 54 1.84 10.01 -2.32
CA GLY A 54 1.59 11.31 -2.92
C GLY A 54 1.87 12.47 -1.95
N VAL A 55 2.27 13.60 -2.53
CA VAL A 55 2.30 14.89 -1.83
C VAL A 55 1.01 15.66 -2.09
N GLY A 56 0.45 16.29 -1.06
CA GLY A 56 -0.81 17.05 -1.12
C GLY A 56 -0.59 18.56 -1.22
N GLY A 57 -1.52 19.28 -1.86
CA GLY A 57 -1.45 20.74 -2.02
C GLY A 57 -0.58 21.19 -3.19
N LEU A 58 0.06 22.37 -3.07
CA LEU A 58 0.78 23.02 -4.19
C LEU A 58 2.08 22.32 -4.62
N ASN A 59 2.56 21.31 -3.88
CA ASN A 59 3.66 20.41 -4.26
C ASN A 59 4.89 21.10 -4.89
N LEU A 60 5.51 22.02 -4.13
CA LEU A 60 6.63 22.86 -4.59
C LEU A 60 8.03 22.21 -4.39
N GLY A 61 8.14 20.89 -4.18
CA GLY A 61 9.41 20.16 -3.93
C GLY A 61 9.62 18.93 -4.83
N ASN A 62 10.71 18.14 -4.63
CA ASN A 62 10.84 16.77 -5.19
C ASN A 62 10.24 15.75 -4.21
N PRO A 63 9.03 15.25 -4.43
CA PRO A 63 8.64 13.97 -3.85
C PRO A 63 9.40 12.83 -4.55
N SER A 64 10.11 12.01 -3.78
CA SER A 64 10.69 10.76 -4.27
C SER A 64 10.27 9.64 -3.33
N THR A 65 9.34 8.81 -3.79
CA THR A 65 8.88 7.64 -3.04
C THR A 65 9.42 6.38 -3.69
N LYS A 66 10.07 5.54 -2.89
CA LYS A 66 10.69 4.30 -3.35
C LYS A 66 10.19 3.13 -2.52
N GLN A 67 9.84 2.05 -3.21
CA GLN A 67 9.41 0.81 -2.59
C GLN A 67 10.28 -0.31 -3.11
N GLN A 68 10.81 -1.08 -2.18
CA GLN A 68 11.79 -2.11 -2.43
C GLN A 68 11.36 -3.33 -1.62
N VAL A 69 10.97 -4.40 -2.30
CA VAL A 69 10.60 -5.63 -1.62
C VAL A 69 11.30 -6.81 -2.29
N THR A 70 11.85 -7.68 -1.45
CA THR A 70 12.64 -8.84 -1.89
C THR A 70 12.45 -9.93 -0.87
N THR A 71 11.95 -11.08 -1.32
CA THR A 71 11.64 -12.24 -0.49
C THR A 71 12.13 -13.50 -1.17
N GLY A 72 12.37 -14.55 -0.37
CA GLY A 72 12.89 -15.83 -0.85
C GLY A 72 14.40 -16.00 -0.60
N SER A 73 14.85 -17.26 -0.63
CA SER A 73 16.26 -17.61 -0.39
C SER A 73 17.15 -17.13 -1.54
N GLY A 74 18.27 -16.49 -1.22
CA GLY A 74 19.20 -15.91 -2.20
C GLY A 74 18.71 -14.62 -2.86
N ALA A 75 17.60 -14.05 -2.39
CA ALA A 75 17.04 -12.84 -2.96
C ALA A 75 17.83 -11.60 -2.49
N THR A 76 18.33 -10.82 -3.45
CA THR A 76 19.09 -9.59 -3.18
C THR A 76 18.36 -8.38 -3.75
N ASN A 77 18.18 -7.35 -2.94
CA ASN A 77 17.71 -6.06 -3.41
C ASN A 77 18.87 -5.07 -3.41
N ASN A 78 18.94 -4.24 -4.44
CA ASN A 78 19.93 -3.19 -4.52
C ASN A 78 19.36 -2.02 -5.33
N THR A 79 19.45 -0.81 -4.79
CA THR A 79 19.00 0.42 -5.47
C THR A 79 20.02 1.52 -5.43
N ASN A 80 20.00 2.34 -6.47
CA ASN A 80 20.76 3.55 -6.66
C ASN A 80 19.77 4.67 -7.00
N ASP A 81 19.30 5.37 -5.98
CA ASP A 81 18.35 6.46 -6.16
C ASP A 81 19.03 7.80 -5.92
N ALA A 82 18.94 8.71 -6.89
CA ALA A 82 19.24 10.13 -6.70
C ALA A 82 18.02 10.99 -7.01
N SER A 83 17.83 12.03 -6.21
CA SER A 83 16.74 12.98 -6.34
C SER A 83 17.32 14.40 -6.30
N ILE A 84 17.20 15.13 -7.41
CA ILE A 84 17.72 16.51 -7.54
C ILE A 84 16.55 17.48 -7.70
N VAL A 85 16.59 18.59 -6.96
CA VAL A 85 15.72 19.76 -7.13
C VAL A 85 16.57 20.97 -7.46
N GLY A 86 16.12 21.81 -8.39
CA GLY A 86 16.81 23.04 -8.79
C GLY A 86 17.70 22.89 -10.03
N SER A 87 18.35 23.98 -10.45
CA SER A 87 19.04 24.09 -11.76
C SER A 87 20.57 24.13 -11.68
N GLY A 88 21.18 23.65 -10.59
CA GLY A 88 22.64 23.54 -10.44
C GLY A 88 23.24 22.33 -11.19
N LEU A 89 24.55 22.36 -11.46
CA LEU A 89 25.28 21.18 -11.93
C LEU A 89 25.28 20.12 -10.83
N ALA A 90 24.69 18.96 -11.11
CA ALA A 90 24.59 17.84 -10.17
C ALA A 90 25.18 16.56 -10.80
N PRO A 91 26.52 16.46 -10.88
CA PRO A 91 27.15 15.22 -11.34
C PRO A 91 26.85 14.10 -10.35
N ILE A 92 26.02 13.15 -10.78
CA ILE A 92 25.69 11.95 -10.01
C ILE A 92 26.51 10.79 -10.58
N SER A 93 27.24 10.13 -9.71
CA SER A 93 27.98 8.92 -10.04
C SER A 93 27.60 7.85 -9.02
N GLN A 94 26.84 6.85 -9.45
CA GLN A 94 26.37 5.76 -8.61
C GLN A 94 26.77 4.43 -9.23
N TYR A 95 27.39 3.58 -8.42
CA TYR A 95 27.84 2.26 -8.84
C TYR A 95 27.52 1.24 -7.75
N ASN A 96 27.12 0.04 -8.16
CA ASN A 96 27.02 -1.10 -7.27
C ASN A 96 28.08 -2.11 -7.65
N THR A 97 28.82 -2.57 -6.65
CA THR A 97 29.75 -3.67 -6.81
C THR A 97 29.12 -4.88 -6.14
N ASN A 98 28.85 -5.93 -6.92
CA ASN A 98 28.36 -7.20 -6.39
C ASN A 98 29.47 -8.24 -6.49
N VAL A 99 29.79 -8.89 -5.37
CA VAL A 99 30.73 -9.99 -5.29
C VAL A 99 30.00 -11.14 -4.63
N SER A 100 29.75 -12.21 -5.39
CA SER A 100 29.13 -13.43 -4.88
C SER A 100 30.16 -14.56 -4.83
N PHE A 101 30.17 -15.29 -3.72
CA PHE A 101 30.96 -16.51 -3.56
C PHE A 101 30.02 -17.71 -3.59
N GLY A 102 30.29 -18.65 -4.49
CA GLY A 102 29.64 -19.97 -4.49
C GLY A 102 30.44 -20.96 -3.65
N PRO A 103 29.83 -22.06 -3.16
CA PRO A 103 30.56 -23.12 -2.50
C PRO A 103 31.65 -23.66 -3.45
N LEU A 104 32.86 -23.78 -2.93
CA LEU A 104 34.04 -24.26 -3.67
C LEU A 104 34.18 -25.79 -3.63
N TRP A 105 33.27 -26.47 -2.94
CA TRP A 105 33.15 -27.92 -2.85
C TRP A 105 31.76 -28.29 -2.32
#